data_AF-A0AAW0Y0H1-F1
#
_entry.id   AF-A0AAW0Y0H1-F1
#
_cell.length_a   1.000
_cell.length_b   1.000
_cell.length_c   1.000
_cell.angle_alpha   90.00
_cell.angle_beta   90.00
_cell.angle_gamma   90.00
#
_symmetry.space_group_name_H-M   'P 1'
#
loop_
_entity.id
_entity.type
_entity.pdbx_description
1 polymer ?
#
loop_
_entity_poly.entity_id
_entity_poly.type
_entity_poly.pdbx_seq_one_letter_code
_entity_poly.pdbx_strand_id
1 'polypeptide(L)'
;MCNQPSRVKMSPVRVTDMRWSWVRKNLLLIITFSGVLFGVALGLSLRAAGPDSTTILLISYPGELFIRMLKLMILPLIIASLIAGSASLNARMNGRIVVRTILYFLATSLLNALLGVLLVIAIHPGSPLAKQALTQGRNSSSSSASTVNILDGFLDLGRNIFPENIFQASFQQVHTVYEEQQVIQHSNLTGGIDAHITELVRSVKYRAGTNTLGIIVFCLVFGTLLGSLGKKGAVVVDFFSVVDTVILKIVTGVMWLSPIGVASVIMSKILSVENLGTVMSNLGLFIVTVVAGVFIYQWIIQNLFYFLFTGRNPFTFYFHLLEPWVTSFATASTRVGELLLLSYPCWSGR
;
A
#
# COMPACT_ATOMS: atom_id res chain seq x y z
N MET A 1 41.54 13.26 -3.51
CA MET A 1 42.43 12.77 -2.43
C MET A 1 41.57 12.59 -1.18
N CYS A 2 41.15 11.35 -0.88
CA CYS A 2 40.41 11.06 0.35
C CYS A 2 41.41 11.02 1.51
N ASN A 3 41.30 11.98 2.43
CA ASN A 3 42.09 11.98 3.65
C ASN A 3 41.49 10.95 4.63
N GLN A 4 42.31 10.05 5.17
CA GLN A 4 41.89 9.06 6.16
C GLN A 4 41.32 9.76 7.41
N PRO A 5 40.21 9.27 8.00
CA PRO A 5 39.78 9.76 9.30
C PRO A 5 40.77 9.28 10.36
N SER A 6 41.14 10.19 11.26
CA SER A 6 41.99 9.95 12.43
C SER A 6 41.46 8.76 13.25
N ARG A 7 42.36 7.84 13.61
CA ARG A 7 42.04 6.67 14.46
C ARG A 7 41.49 7.14 15.81
N VAL A 8 40.17 7.08 15.97
CA VAL A 8 39.52 7.13 17.27
C VAL A 8 39.93 5.86 18.04
N LYS A 9 40.62 6.03 19.18
CA LYS A 9 40.88 4.92 20.12
C LYS A 9 39.53 4.42 20.65
N MET A 10 39.01 3.34 20.08
CA MET A 10 37.89 2.59 20.67
C MET A 10 38.41 1.81 21.88
N SER A 11 37.96 2.18 23.08
CA SER A 11 38.02 1.31 24.25
C SER A 11 37.31 -0.01 23.96
N PRO A 12 37.75 -1.16 24.51
CA PRO A 12 37.11 -2.45 24.24
C PRO A 12 35.66 -2.41 24.74
N VAL A 13 34.72 -2.32 23.82
CA VAL A 13 33.29 -2.42 24.11
C VAL A 13 33.00 -3.87 24.53
N ARG A 14 32.52 -4.07 25.76
CA ARG A 14 32.08 -5.40 26.22
C ARG A 14 30.97 -5.90 25.30
N VAL A 15 31.11 -7.11 24.76
CA VAL A 15 30.17 -7.74 23.80
C VAL A 15 28.73 -7.76 24.33
N THR A 16 28.55 -7.83 25.66
CA THR A 16 27.25 -7.77 26.34
C THR A 16 26.55 -6.42 26.18
N ASP A 17 27.29 -5.31 26.25
CA ASP A 17 26.74 -3.95 26.11
C ASP A 17 26.32 -3.68 24.66
N MET A 18 27.01 -4.30 23.70
CA MET A 18 26.67 -4.22 22.28
C MET A 18 25.36 -4.96 21.95
N ARG A 19 25.14 -6.15 22.52
CA ARG A 19 23.87 -6.91 22.35
C ARG A 19 22.67 -6.15 22.89
N TRP A 20 22.76 -5.56 24.08
CA TRP A 20 21.62 -4.87 24.70
C TRP A 20 21.28 -3.54 24.01
N SER A 21 22.30 -2.81 23.55
CA SER A 21 22.11 -1.62 22.72
C SER A 21 21.43 -1.94 21.38
N TRP A 22 21.81 -3.05 20.74
CA TRP A 22 21.18 -3.51 19.50
C TRP A 22 19.71 -3.93 19.71
N VAL A 23 19.41 -4.67 20.79
CA VAL A 23 18.04 -5.09 21.12
C VAL A 23 17.13 -3.88 21.37
N ARG A 24 17.62 -2.87 22.10
CA ARG A 24 16.84 -1.64 22.35
C ARG A 24 16.57 -0.85 21.06
N LYS A 25 17.51 -0.83 20.12
CA LYS A 25 17.35 -0.15 18.82
C LYS A 25 16.35 -0.86 17.90
N ASN A 26 16.28 -2.19 17.96
CA ASN A 26 15.40 -3.01 17.11
C ASN A 26 14.20 -3.57 17.87
N LEU A 27 13.87 -2.99 19.02
CA LEU A 27 12.85 -3.51 19.94
C LEU A 27 11.50 -3.68 19.24
N LEU A 28 11.06 -2.69 18.47
CA LEU A 28 9.77 -2.74 17.77
C LEU A 28 9.69 -3.91 16.79
N LEU A 29 10.77 -4.16 16.02
CA LEU A 29 10.83 -5.28 15.08
C LEU A 29 10.81 -6.63 15.79
N ILE A 30 11.56 -6.76 16.89
CA ILE A 30 11.61 -8.00 17.66
C ILE A 30 10.24 -8.30 18.26
N ILE A 31 9.56 -7.29 18.82
CA ILE A 31 8.23 -7.47 19.40
C ILE A 31 7.21 -7.83 18.31
N THR A 32 7.22 -7.17 17.14
CA THR A 32 6.28 -7.53 16.06
C THR A 32 6.51 -8.94 15.52
N PHE A 33 7.76 -9.35 15.30
CA PHE A 33 8.07 -10.71 14.87
C PHE A 33 7.65 -11.75 15.91
N SER A 34 7.88 -11.47 17.20
CA SER A 34 7.39 -12.32 18.28
C SER A 34 5.86 -12.39 18.34
N GLY A 35 5.15 -11.27 18.08
CA GLY A 35 3.70 -11.22 18.03
C GLY A 35 3.12 -12.03 16.87
N VAL A 36 3.79 -12.01 15.71
CA VAL A 36 3.43 -12.87 14.56
C VAL A 36 3.57 -14.35 14.93
N LEU A 37 4.72 -14.76 15.47
CA LEU A 37 4.96 -16.15 15.87
C LEU A 37 3.93 -16.61 16.93
N PHE A 38 3.67 -15.75 17.92
CA PHE A 38 2.69 -16.00 18.96
C PHE A 38 1.27 -16.12 18.40
N GLY A 39 0.86 -15.24 17.50
CA GLY A 39 -0.45 -15.28 16.84
C GLY A 39 -0.65 -16.53 16.00
N VAL A 40 0.38 -17.00 15.29
CA VAL A 40 0.34 -18.27 14.54
C VAL A 40 0.23 -19.45 15.51
N ALA A 41 1.09 -19.53 16.53
CA ALA A 41 1.11 -20.65 17.47
C ALA A 41 -0.21 -20.77 18.27
N LEU A 42 -0.74 -19.67 18.76
CA LEU A 42 -2.04 -19.65 19.42
C LEU A 42 -3.18 -19.94 18.46
N GLY A 43 -3.17 -19.38 17.24
CA GLY A 43 -4.21 -19.65 16.25
C GLY A 43 -4.32 -21.12 15.87
N LEU A 44 -3.19 -21.81 15.71
CA LEU A 44 -3.16 -23.26 15.45
C LEU A 44 -3.62 -24.06 16.66
N SER A 45 -3.20 -23.66 17.87
CA SER A 45 -3.60 -24.33 19.12
C SER A 45 -5.09 -24.19 19.41
N LEU A 46 -5.63 -22.97 19.33
CA LEU A 46 -7.06 -22.68 19.55
C LEU A 46 -7.94 -23.36 18.51
N ARG A 47 -7.45 -23.51 17.27
CA ARG A 47 -8.18 -24.25 16.24
C ARG A 47 -8.46 -25.69 16.65
N ALA A 48 -7.49 -26.37 17.28
CA ALA A 48 -7.69 -27.74 17.74
C ALA A 48 -8.78 -27.86 18.82
N ALA A 49 -9.06 -26.77 19.55
CA ALA A 49 -10.10 -26.70 20.56
C ALA A 49 -11.51 -26.37 20.00
N GLY A 50 -11.62 -25.94 18.74
CA GLY A 50 -12.91 -25.63 18.09
C GLY A 50 -13.75 -24.56 18.80
N PRO A 51 -13.24 -23.32 19.02
CA PRO A 51 -13.95 -22.30 19.78
C PRO A 51 -15.21 -21.80 19.08
N ASP A 52 -16.21 -21.41 19.89
CA ASP A 52 -17.45 -20.80 19.42
C ASP A 52 -17.22 -19.48 18.66
N SER A 53 -18.16 -19.13 17.78
CA SER A 53 -18.13 -17.92 16.94
C SER A 53 -17.97 -16.63 17.75
N THR A 54 -18.55 -16.57 18.95
CA THR A 54 -18.43 -15.42 19.85
C THR A 54 -17.00 -15.23 20.36
N THR A 55 -16.31 -16.34 20.61
CA THR A 55 -14.91 -16.34 21.06
C THR A 55 -13.98 -15.87 19.94
N ILE A 56 -14.25 -16.32 18.70
CA ILE A 56 -13.50 -15.88 17.51
C ILE A 56 -13.66 -14.36 17.30
N LEU A 57 -14.88 -13.83 17.50
CA LEU A 57 -15.13 -12.39 17.42
C LEU A 57 -14.34 -11.62 18.47
N LEU A 58 -14.37 -12.05 19.73
CA LEU A 58 -13.65 -11.40 20.82
C LEU A 58 -12.14 -11.40 20.59
N ILE A 59 -11.62 -12.53 20.11
CA ILE A 59 -10.22 -12.69 19.69
C ILE A 59 -9.84 -11.72 18.56
N SER A 60 -10.74 -11.47 17.61
CA SER A 60 -10.49 -10.62 16.43
C SER A 60 -10.53 -9.11 16.73
N TYR A 61 -11.20 -8.71 17.81
CA TYR A 61 -11.54 -7.32 18.08
C TYR A 61 -10.32 -6.38 18.25
N PRO A 62 -9.24 -6.74 18.98
CA PRO A 62 -8.04 -5.92 19.06
C PRO A 62 -7.40 -5.69 17.67
N GLY A 63 -7.40 -6.71 16.82
CA GLY A 63 -6.93 -6.64 15.44
C GLY A 63 -7.80 -5.72 14.58
N GLU A 64 -9.12 -5.77 14.74
CA GLU A 64 -10.04 -4.89 14.04
C GLU A 64 -9.81 -3.41 14.44
N LEU A 65 -9.70 -3.11 15.74
CA LEU A 65 -9.40 -1.78 16.24
C LEU A 65 -8.06 -1.28 15.68
N PHE A 66 -7.04 -2.13 15.64
CA PHE A 66 -5.73 -1.80 15.06
C PHE A 66 -5.84 -1.39 13.59
N ILE A 67 -6.55 -2.16 12.76
CA ILE A 67 -6.77 -1.82 11.35
C ILE A 67 -7.58 -0.51 11.20
N ARG A 68 -8.57 -0.27 12.07
CA ARG A 68 -9.33 1.00 12.08
C ARG A 68 -8.44 2.20 12.41
N MET A 69 -7.53 2.08 13.39
CA MET A 69 -6.55 3.12 13.71
C MET A 69 -5.59 3.39 12.55
N LEU A 70 -5.09 2.34 11.87
CA LEU A 70 -4.26 2.54 10.69
C LEU A 70 -5.02 3.27 9.57
N LYS A 71 -6.26 2.85 9.27
CA LYS A 71 -7.10 3.50 8.25
C LYS A 71 -7.38 4.97 8.56
N LEU A 72 -7.59 5.32 9.83
CA LEU A 72 -7.78 6.69 10.28
C LEU A 72 -6.58 7.59 9.95
N MET A 73 -5.36 7.03 10.03
CA MET A 73 -4.12 7.79 9.80
C MET A 73 -3.77 7.97 8.31
N ILE A 74 -4.30 7.14 7.41
CA ILE A 74 -3.97 7.19 5.98
C ILE A 74 -4.32 8.56 5.37
N LEU A 75 -5.55 9.04 5.58
CA LEU A 75 -6.03 10.26 4.93
C LEU A 75 -5.26 11.51 5.37
N PRO A 76 -5.10 11.81 6.68
CA PRO A 76 -4.34 12.98 7.12
C PRO A 76 -2.88 12.92 6.69
N LEU A 77 -2.27 11.74 6.74
CA LEU A 77 -0.87 11.54 6.35
C LEU A 77 -0.69 11.84 4.86
N ILE A 78 -1.52 11.26 3.99
CA ILE A 78 -1.42 11.50 2.54
C ILE A 78 -1.55 12.99 2.22
N ILE A 79 -2.52 13.69 2.82
CA ILE A 79 -2.73 15.11 2.55
C ILE A 79 -1.51 15.94 3.00
N ALA A 80 -1.06 15.76 4.24
CA ALA A 80 0.05 16.53 4.78
C ALA A 80 1.38 16.24 4.08
N SER A 81 1.73 14.95 3.92
CA SER A 81 2.98 14.54 3.29
C SER A 81 3.05 14.95 1.81
N LEU A 82 1.95 14.80 1.04
CA LEU A 82 1.98 15.14 -0.38
C LEU A 82 1.98 16.64 -0.63
N ILE A 83 1.24 17.43 0.14
CA ILE A 83 1.23 18.89 -0.02
C ILE A 83 2.61 19.45 0.34
N ALA A 84 3.17 19.07 1.50
CA ALA A 84 4.50 19.52 1.92
C ALA A 84 5.59 19.02 0.95
N GLY A 85 5.53 17.75 0.55
CA GLY A 85 6.50 17.14 -0.36
C GLY A 85 6.48 17.79 -1.75
N SER A 86 5.31 17.94 -2.35
CA SER A 86 5.19 18.52 -3.70
C SER A 86 5.47 20.03 -3.75
N ALA A 87 5.22 20.77 -2.66
CA ALA A 87 5.55 22.19 -2.57
C ALA A 87 7.05 22.47 -2.40
N SER A 88 7.81 21.53 -1.80
CA SER A 88 9.26 21.64 -1.64
C SER A 88 10.04 21.50 -2.96
N LEU A 89 9.39 20.97 -4.00
CA LEU A 89 9.98 20.78 -5.32
C LEU A 89 9.98 22.11 -6.08
N ASN A 90 11.16 22.70 -6.27
CA ASN A 90 11.37 23.86 -7.13
C ASN A 90 11.14 23.51 -8.61
N ALA A 91 9.89 23.48 -9.05
CA ALA A 91 9.51 23.16 -10.44
C ALA A 91 10.17 24.09 -11.48
N ARG A 92 10.46 25.35 -11.09
CA ARG A 92 11.01 26.37 -11.99
C ARG A 92 12.48 26.18 -12.35
N MET A 93 13.29 25.61 -11.46
CA MET A 93 14.73 25.39 -11.75
C MET A 93 15.02 24.00 -12.31
N ASN A 94 14.18 23.00 -11.99
CA ASN A 94 14.47 21.59 -12.25
C ASN A 94 13.43 20.89 -13.15
N GLY A 95 12.55 21.61 -13.84
CA GLY A 95 11.44 21.01 -14.59
C GLY A 95 11.82 19.88 -15.56
N ARG A 96 12.94 20.01 -16.30
CA ARG A 96 13.42 18.94 -17.20
C ARG A 96 13.88 17.70 -16.45
N ILE A 97 14.50 17.87 -15.29
CA ILE A 97 14.94 16.75 -14.42
C ILE A 97 13.70 16.08 -13.84
N VAL A 98 12.74 16.85 -13.33
CA VAL A 98 11.47 16.35 -12.78
C VAL A 98 10.68 15.55 -13.81
N VAL A 99 10.53 16.05 -15.05
CA VAL A 99 9.80 15.33 -16.10
C VAL A 99 10.49 14.01 -16.45
N ARG A 100 11.83 13.98 -16.58
CA ARG A 100 12.59 12.74 -16.82
C ARG A 100 12.43 11.75 -15.67
N THR A 101 12.43 12.23 -14.42
CA THR A 101 12.23 11.42 -13.22
C THR A 101 10.81 10.85 -13.14
N ILE A 102 9.78 11.66 -13.43
CA ILE A 102 8.38 11.20 -13.47
C ILE A 102 8.22 10.14 -14.57
N LEU A 103 8.76 10.38 -15.76
CA LEU A 103 8.68 9.44 -16.88
C LEU A 103 9.40 8.12 -16.53
N TYR A 104 10.55 8.19 -15.87
CA TYR A 104 11.26 7.03 -15.32
C TYR A 104 10.38 6.25 -14.33
N PHE A 105 9.79 6.92 -13.34
CA PHE A 105 8.94 6.26 -12.34
C PHE A 105 7.68 5.63 -12.94
N LEU A 106 7.04 6.31 -13.90
CA LEU A 106 5.86 5.77 -14.60
C LEU A 106 6.22 4.54 -15.44
N ALA A 107 7.30 4.60 -16.22
CA ALA A 107 7.74 3.48 -17.06
C ALA A 107 8.11 2.25 -16.23
N THR A 108 8.91 2.43 -15.16
CA THR A 108 9.32 1.35 -14.27
C THR A 108 8.14 0.76 -13.49
N SER A 109 7.22 1.60 -12.98
CA SER A 109 6.00 1.13 -12.31
C SER A 109 5.09 0.34 -13.25
N LEU A 110 4.96 0.77 -14.51
CA LEU A 110 4.17 0.06 -15.52
C LEU A 110 4.79 -1.31 -15.84
N LEU A 111 6.11 -1.37 -16.05
CA LEU A 111 6.82 -2.63 -16.26
C LEU A 111 6.68 -3.58 -15.05
N ASN A 112 6.74 -3.04 -13.83
CA ASN A 112 6.52 -3.81 -12.61
C ASN A 112 5.10 -4.41 -12.55
N ALA A 113 4.08 -3.58 -12.83
CA ALA A 113 2.69 -4.03 -12.84
C ALA A 113 2.44 -5.10 -13.92
N LEU A 114 2.99 -4.91 -15.12
CA LEU A 114 2.89 -5.89 -16.21
C LEU A 114 3.56 -7.21 -15.85
N LEU A 115 4.77 -7.18 -15.27
CA LEU A 115 5.45 -8.38 -14.79
C LEU A 115 4.61 -9.09 -13.71
N GLY A 116 4.09 -8.35 -12.74
CA GLY A 116 3.27 -8.90 -11.66
C GLY A 116 2.01 -9.59 -12.18
N VAL A 117 1.28 -8.96 -13.10
CA VAL A 117 0.09 -9.55 -13.75
C VAL A 117 0.47 -10.79 -14.56
N LEU A 118 1.54 -10.71 -15.37
CA LEU A 118 2.01 -11.83 -16.17
C LEU A 118 2.39 -13.03 -15.30
N LEU A 119 3.09 -12.79 -14.18
CA LEU A 119 3.53 -13.85 -13.28
C LEU A 119 2.35 -14.49 -12.52
N VAL A 120 1.38 -13.69 -12.07
CA VAL A 120 0.17 -14.20 -11.41
C VAL A 120 -0.71 -15.00 -12.38
N ILE A 121 -0.80 -14.59 -13.65
CA ILE A 121 -1.50 -15.36 -14.68
C ILE A 121 -0.72 -16.62 -15.04
N ALA A 122 0.62 -16.58 -15.10
CA ALA A 122 1.41 -17.76 -15.44
C ALA A 122 1.40 -18.83 -14.34
N ILE A 123 1.52 -18.43 -13.07
CA ILE A 123 1.62 -19.35 -11.93
C ILE A 123 0.24 -19.72 -11.37
N HIS A 124 -0.78 -18.87 -11.60
CA HIS A 124 -2.14 -19.01 -11.06
C HIS A 124 -2.14 -19.37 -9.56
N PRO A 125 -1.62 -18.51 -8.67
CA PRO A 125 -1.59 -18.81 -7.25
C PRO A 125 -3.01 -18.84 -6.66
N GLY A 126 -3.47 -20.05 -6.30
CA GLY A 126 -4.75 -20.32 -5.65
C GLY A 126 -5.71 -21.15 -6.49
N SER A 127 -6.43 -22.09 -5.87
CA SER A 127 -7.42 -22.92 -6.55
C SER A 127 -8.81 -22.26 -6.56
N PRO A 128 -9.65 -22.51 -7.60
CA PRO A 128 -11.05 -22.06 -7.61
C PRO A 128 -11.85 -22.57 -6.40
N LEU A 129 -11.49 -23.76 -5.89
CA LEU A 129 -12.07 -24.35 -4.69
C LEU A 129 -11.80 -23.51 -3.42
N ALA A 130 -10.59 -22.95 -3.28
CA ALA A 130 -10.27 -22.06 -2.16
C ALA A 130 -10.98 -20.70 -2.29
N LYS A 131 -11.22 -20.24 -3.52
CA LYS A 131 -12.00 -19.02 -3.78
C LYS A 131 -13.46 -19.21 -3.34
N GLN A 132 -14.05 -20.39 -3.59
CA GLN A 132 -15.38 -20.77 -3.10
C GLN A 132 -15.46 -20.82 -1.57
N ALA A 133 -14.48 -21.43 -0.90
CA ALA A 133 -14.42 -21.50 0.57
C ALA A 133 -14.28 -20.11 1.23
N LEU A 134 -13.57 -19.18 0.60
CA LEU A 134 -13.44 -17.80 1.08
C LEU A 134 -14.70 -16.95 0.83
N THR A 135 -15.51 -17.28 -0.19
CA THR A 135 -16.75 -16.57 -0.51
C THR A 135 -17.97 -17.05 0.28
N GLN A 136 -17.96 -18.25 0.86
CA GLN A 136 -19.10 -18.78 1.64
C GLN A 136 -19.42 -17.96 2.91
N GLY A 137 -18.44 -17.22 3.47
CA GLY A 137 -18.66 -16.34 4.63
C GLY A 137 -19.25 -14.96 4.29
N ARG A 138 -19.57 -14.67 3.02
CA ARG A 138 -20.15 -13.39 2.59
C ARG A 138 -21.52 -13.66 1.99
N ASN A 139 -22.55 -13.54 2.84
CA ASN A 139 -23.96 -13.70 2.46
C ASN A 139 -24.26 -13.13 1.07
N SER A 140 -24.89 -13.99 0.28
CA SER A 140 -25.14 -13.95 -1.17
C SER A 140 -26.03 -12.81 -1.69
N SER A 141 -25.92 -11.58 -1.15
CA SER A 141 -26.71 -10.42 -1.60
C SER A 141 -26.02 -9.56 -2.66
N SER A 142 -24.90 -10.01 -3.23
CA SER A 142 -24.17 -9.27 -4.28
C SER A 142 -23.71 -10.17 -5.44
N SER A 143 -24.45 -11.25 -5.67
CA SER A 143 -24.23 -12.20 -6.77
C SER A 143 -25.08 -11.87 -8.01
N SER A 144 -25.28 -10.60 -8.32
CA SER A 144 -25.45 -10.24 -9.73
C SER A 144 -24.03 -10.13 -10.27
N ALA A 145 -23.60 -11.15 -11.00
CA ALA A 145 -22.41 -11.08 -11.82
C ALA A 145 -22.64 -9.97 -12.86
N SER A 146 -22.42 -8.72 -12.45
CA SER A 146 -22.36 -7.61 -13.36
C SER A 146 -21.26 -7.94 -14.35
N THR A 147 -21.62 -8.06 -15.62
CA THR A 147 -20.67 -8.01 -16.71
C THR A 147 -20.01 -6.63 -16.64
N VAL A 148 -18.97 -6.51 -15.82
CA VAL A 148 -18.28 -5.24 -15.60
C VAL A 148 -17.57 -4.94 -16.91
N ASN A 149 -18.13 -4.01 -17.69
CA ASN A 149 -17.48 -3.57 -18.91
C ASN A 149 -16.15 -2.92 -18.54
N ILE A 150 -15.06 -3.34 -19.18
CA ILE A 150 -13.70 -2.80 -18.94
C ILE A 150 -13.71 -1.28 -19.16
N LEU A 151 -14.48 -0.80 -20.14
CA LEU A 151 -14.67 0.62 -20.40
C LEU A 151 -15.22 1.37 -19.18
N ASP A 152 -16.14 0.78 -18.42
CA ASP A 152 -16.66 1.41 -17.20
C ASP A 152 -15.60 1.53 -16.12
N GLY A 153 -14.71 0.53 -16.00
CA GLY A 153 -13.55 0.63 -15.11
C GLY A 153 -12.64 1.80 -15.47
N PHE A 154 -12.36 2.02 -16.76
CA PHE A 154 -11.59 3.19 -17.22
C PHE A 154 -12.33 4.51 -17.01
N LEU A 155 -13.63 4.55 -17.27
CA LEU A 155 -14.45 5.74 -17.05
C LEU A 155 -14.56 6.08 -15.55
N ASP A 156 -14.71 5.07 -14.70
CA ASP A 156 -14.74 5.23 -13.24
C ASP A 156 -13.37 5.65 -12.71
N LEU A 157 -12.28 5.16 -13.29
CA LEU A 157 -10.93 5.67 -12.97
C LEU A 157 -10.86 7.17 -13.24
N GLY A 158 -11.28 7.62 -14.43
CA GLY A 158 -11.33 9.05 -14.79
C GLY A 158 -12.18 9.89 -13.83
N ARG A 159 -13.39 9.40 -13.49
CA ARG A 159 -14.28 10.05 -12.50
C ARG A 159 -13.66 10.14 -11.11
N ASN A 160 -12.91 9.12 -10.69
CA ASN A 160 -12.25 9.12 -9.39
C ASN A 160 -10.95 9.96 -9.36
N ILE A 161 -10.28 10.19 -10.50
CA ILE A 161 -9.14 11.13 -10.60
C ILE A 161 -9.60 12.56 -10.30
N PHE A 162 -10.77 12.95 -10.82
CA PHE A 162 -11.35 14.28 -10.64
C PHE A 162 -12.67 14.19 -9.86
N PRO A 163 -12.63 14.05 -8.52
CA PRO A 163 -13.83 13.98 -7.72
C PRO A 163 -14.59 15.32 -7.77
N GLU A 164 -15.92 15.25 -7.74
CA GLU A 164 -16.78 16.44 -7.67
C GLU A 164 -16.60 17.23 -6.38
N ASN A 165 -16.21 16.55 -5.28
CA ASN A 165 -16.00 17.16 -3.97
C ASN A 165 -14.91 16.41 -3.19
N ILE A 166 -13.94 17.15 -2.66
CA ILE A 166 -12.79 16.60 -1.91
C ILE A 166 -13.22 16.03 -0.55
N PHE A 167 -14.18 16.69 0.12
CA PHE A 167 -14.70 16.18 1.39
C PHE A 167 -15.47 14.88 1.18
N GLN A 168 -16.30 14.81 0.12
CA GLN A 168 -17.01 13.57 -0.23
C GLN A 168 -16.03 12.45 -0.62
N ALA A 169 -14.98 12.78 -1.38
CA ALA A 169 -13.91 11.84 -1.73
C ALA A 169 -13.23 11.21 -0.50
N SER A 170 -13.26 11.86 0.67
CA SER A 170 -12.68 11.30 1.89
C SER A 170 -13.42 10.06 2.42
N PHE A 171 -14.71 9.89 2.10
CA PHE A 171 -15.54 8.78 2.60
C PHE A 171 -16.35 8.05 1.51
N GLN A 172 -16.38 8.54 0.27
CA GLN A 172 -17.06 7.92 -0.87
C GLN A 172 -16.18 7.85 -2.13
N GLN A 173 -16.45 6.83 -2.94
CA GLN A 173 -15.87 6.63 -4.27
C GLN A 173 -16.96 6.38 -5.31
N VAL A 174 -16.72 6.80 -6.56
CA VAL A 174 -17.68 6.66 -7.65
C VAL A 174 -17.49 5.31 -8.34
N HIS A 175 -18.57 4.59 -8.60
CA HIS A 175 -18.56 3.36 -9.39
C HIS A 175 -19.83 3.22 -10.23
N THR A 176 -19.70 2.59 -11.40
CA THR A 176 -20.82 2.26 -12.28
C THR A 176 -21.48 0.96 -11.81
N VAL A 177 -22.79 1.00 -11.60
CA VAL A 177 -23.63 -0.16 -11.23
C VAL A 177 -24.73 -0.31 -12.28
N TYR A 178 -24.94 -1.55 -12.73
CA TYR A 178 -26.05 -1.91 -13.59
C TYR A 178 -27.23 -2.28 -12.71
N GLU A 179 -28.30 -1.49 -12.80
CA GLU A 179 -29.55 -1.79 -12.10
C GLU A 179 -30.60 -2.22 -13.09
N GLU A 180 -31.33 -3.27 -12.73
CA GLU A 180 -32.52 -3.69 -13.44
C GLU A 180 -33.62 -2.65 -13.16
N GLN A 181 -33.90 -1.82 -14.15
CA GLN A 181 -35.01 -0.89 -14.08
C GLN A 181 -36.18 -1.48 -14.87
N GLN A 182 -37.34 -1.56 -14.23
CA GLN A 182 -38.58 -1.94 -14.93
C GLN A 182 -39.04 -0.76 -15.77
N VAL A 183 -38.93 -0.88 -17.09
CA VAL A 183 -39.43 0.12 -18.02
C VAL A 183 -40.84 -0.29 -18.42
N ILE A 184 -41.83 0.58 -18.22
CA ILE A 184 -43.20 0.37 -18.68
C ILE A 184 -43.25 0.75 -20.16
N GLN A 185 -43.34 -0.24 -21.05
CA GLN A 185 -43.54 0.03 -22.47
C GLN A 185 -45.04 0.21 -22.74
N HIS A 186 -45.51 1.46 -22.81
CA HIS A 186 -46.87 1.76 -23.26
C HIS A 186 -47.01 1.37 -24.74
N SER A 187 -47.83 0.37 -25.03
CA SER A 187 -48.24 0.06 -26.40
C SER A 187 -49.49 0.89 -26.75
N ASN A 188 -49.41 1.74 -27.77
CA ASN A 188 -50.51 2.60 -28.25
C ASN A 188 -51.64 1.83 -28.97
N LEU A 189 -51.89 0.56 -28.62
CA LEU A 189 -52.98 -0.24 -29.17
C LEU A 189 -54.10 -0.32 -28.12
N THR A 190 -55.32 -0.02 -28.55
CA THR A 190 -56.56 -0.08 -27.77
C THR A 190 -56.75 -1.50 -27.21
N GLY A 191 -56.29 -1.72 -25.97
CA GLY A 191 -56.25 -3.02 -25.29
C GLY A 191 -54.87 -3.49 -24.81
N GLY A 192 -53.88 -2.60 -24.72
CA GLY A 192 -52.48 -2.93 -24.39
C GLY A 192 -52.28 -3.63 -23.04
N ILE A 193 -51.63 -4.80 -23.09
CA ILE A 193 -51.00 -5.46 -21.94
C ILE A 193 -49.69 -4.70 -21.65
N ASP A 194 -49.54 -4.14 -20.46
CA ASP A 194 -48.28 -3.55 -20.01
C ASP A 194 -47.23 -4.66 -19.86
N ALA A 195 -46.33 -4.77 -20.84
CA ALA A 195 -45.18 -5.65 -20.75
C ALA A 195 -44.11 -4.96 -19.88
N HIS A 196 -43.87 -5.49 -18.69
CA HIS A 196 -42.73 -5.10 -17.86
C HIS A 196 -41.45 -5.67 -18.48
N ILE A 197 -40.71 -4.84 -19.23
CA ILE A 197 -39.39 -5.20 -19.72
C ILE A 197 -38.37 -4.78 -18.67
N THR A 198 -37.56 -5.74 -18.23
CA THR A 198 -36.43 -5.48 -17.36
C THR A 198 -35.25 -5.04 -18.23
N GLU A 199 -34.92 -3.75 -18.21
CA GLU A 199 -33.76 -3.22 -18.92
C GLU A 199 -32.64 -2.92 -17.91
N LEU A 200 -31.42 -3.37 -18.21
CA LEU A 200 -30.23 -3.07 -17.41
C LEU A 200 -29.76 -1.66 -17.72
N VAL A 201 -30.11 -0.71 -16.86
CA VAL A 201 -29.70 0.69 -17.00
C VAL A 201 -28.39 0.90 -16.28
N ARG A 202 -27.46 1.57 -16.97
CA ARG A 202 -26.19 2.00 -16.39
C ARG A 202 -26.43 3.18 -15.44
N SER A 203 -26.16 3.00 -14.15
CA SER A 203 -26.24 4.07 -13.14
C SER A 203 -24.88 4.33 -12.48
N VAL A 204 -24.57 5.59 -12.18
CA VAL A 204 -23.36 5.97 -11.43
C VAL A 204 -23.75 6.12 -9.96
N LYS A 205 -23.10 5.36 -9.07
CA LYS A 205 -23.40 5.36 -7.64
C LYS A 205 -22.16 5.58 -6.78
N TYR A 206 -22.39 6.07 -5.57
CA TYR A 206 -21.35 6.23 -4.56
C TYR A 206 -21.26 4.98 -3.70
N ARG A 207 -20.04 4.46 -3.56
CA ARG A 207 -19.71 3.38 -2.62
C ARG A 207 -18.97 3.99 -1.43
N ALA A 208 -19.28 3.53 -0.22
CA ALA A 208 -18.53 3.89 0.97
C ALA A 208 -17.06 3.42 0.84
N GLY A 209 -16.13 4.34 1.08
CA GLY A 209 -14.70 4.12 0.94
C GLY A 209 -13.99 5.40 0.50
N THR A 210 -12.76 5.61 0.97
CA THR A 210 -11.98 6.80 0.62
C THR A 210 -11.48 6.72 -0.82
N ASN A 211 -11.87 7.68 -1.66
CA ASN A 211 -11.27 7.88 -2.98
C ASN A 211 -9.87 8.49 -2.82
N THR A 212 -8.90 7.63 -2.53
CA THR A 212 -7.51 8.01 -2.29
C THR A 212 -6.85 8.59 -3.55
N LEU A 213 -7.23 8.08 -4.73
CA LEU A 213 -6.70 8.52 -6.02
C LEU A 213 -6.97 10.01 -6.26
N GLY A 214 -8.23 10.44 -6.14
CA GLY A 214 -8.61 11.84 -6.34
C GLY A 214 -7.96 12.78 -5.32
N ILE A 215 -7.82 12.34 -4.07
CA ILE A 215 -7.16 13.11 -3.01
C ILE A 215 -5.67 13.29 -3.31
N ILE A 216 -4.98 12.25 -3.79
CA ILE A 216 -3.57 12.34 -4.22
C ILE A 216 -3.42 13.37 -5.33
N VAL A 217 -4.26 13.29 -6.38
CA VAL A 217 -4.18 14.20 -7.54
C VAL A 217 -4.42 15.64 -7.11
N PHE A 218 -5.45 15.88 -6.29
CA PHE A 218 -5.70 17.20 -5.72
C PHE A 218 -4.51 17.72 -4.90
N CYS A 219 -3.96 16.92 -3.98
CA CYS A 219 -2.86 17.33 -3.12
C CYS A 219 -1.58 17.64 -3.90
N LEU A 220 -1.29 16.89 -4.95
CA LEU A 220 -0.15 17.15 -5.83
C LEU A 220 -0.31 18.46 -6.60
N VAL A 221 -1.48 18.72 -7.20
CA VAL A 221 -1.75 19.98 -7.89
C VAL A 221 -1.73 21.16 -6.90
N PHE A 222 -2.37 21.00 -5.75
CA PHE A 222 -2.41 22.03 -4.71
C PHE A 222 -1.00 22.35 -4.18
N GLY A 223 -0.21 21.34 -3.81
CA GLY A 223 1.13 21.55 -3.27
C GLY A 223 2.11 22.12 -4.31
N THR A 224 2.05 21.67 -5.56
CA THR A 224 2.88 22.26 -6.64
C THR A 224 2.53 23.73 -6.90
N LEU A 225 1.24 24.09 -6.95
CA LEU A 225 0.81 25.49 -7.06
C LEU A 225 1.24 26.31 -5.84
N LEU A 226 1.13 25.75 -4.64
CA LEU A 226 1.54 26.41 -3.40
C LEU A 226 3.05 26.71 -3.37
N GLY A 227 3.88 25.77 -3.84
CA GLY A 227 5.33 25.97 -3.99
C GLY A 227 5.67 27.10 -4.98
N SER A 228 4.84 27.30 -6.01
CA SER A 228 5.03 28.38 -6.99
C SER A 228 4.79 29.79 -6.43
N LEU A 229 4.07 29.91 -5.31
CA LEU A 229 3.76 31.20 -4.66
C LEU A 229 4.94 31.77 -3.82
N GLY A 230 6.05 31.04 -3.73
CA GLY A 230 7.26 31.48 -3.03
C GLY A 230 7.00 31.82 -1.56
N LYS A 231 7.37 33.04 -1.14
CA LYS A 231 7.25 33.48 0.27
C LYS A 231 5.82 33.49 0.82
N LYS A 232 4.81 33.74 -0.04
CA LYS A 232 3.40 33.72 0.38
C LYS A 232 2.90 32.30 0.66
N GLY A 233 3.36 31.32 -0.12
CA GLY A 233 3.02 29.92 0.06
C GLY A 233 3.76 29.25 1.23
N ALA A 234 4.94 29.75 1.59
CA ALA A 234 5.81 29.15 2.62
C ALA A 234 5.10 28.91 3.96
N VAL A 235 4.24 29.83 4.41
CA VAL A 235 3.49 29.69 5.67
C VAL A 235 2.58 28.45 5.67
N VAL A 236 1.91 28.19 4.55
CA VAL A 236 1.01 27.04 4.41
C VAL A 236 1.80 25.74 4.23
N VAL A 237 2.93 25.79 3.51
CA VAL A 237 3.84 24.63 3.38
C VAL A 237 4.39 24.22 4.74
N ASP A 238 4.82 25.19 5.55
CA ASP A 238 5.34 24.95 6.89
C ASP A 238 4.26 24.37 7.82
N PHE A 239 3.03 24.88 7.73
CA PHE A 239 1.88 24.30 8.43
C PHE A 239 1.70 22.80 8.10
N PHE A 240 1.66 22.42 6.82
CA PHE A 240 1.51 21.02 6.43
C PHE A 240 2.72 20.16 6.81
N SER A 241 3.93 20.72 6.80
CA SER A 241 5.15 20.06 7.26
C SER A 241 5.12 19.74 8.77
N VAL A 242 4.64 20.68 9.58
CA VAL A 242 4.45 20.47 11.02
C VAL A 242 3.36 19.44 11.27
N VAL A 243 2.23 19.51 10.55
CA VAL A 243 1.16 18.52 10.63
C VAL A 243 1.66 17.13 10.26
N ASP A 244 2.43 16.97 9.19
CA ASP A 244 3.08 15.71 8.79
C ASP A 244 3.94 15.14 9.93
N THR A 245 4.77 15.98 10.54
CA THR A 245 5.62 15.60 11.67
C THR A 245 4.81 15.13 12.89
N VAL A 246 3.70 15.81 13.19
CA VAL A 246 2.80 15.43 14.29
C VAL A 246 2.10 14.10 14.00
N ILE A 247 1.56 13.92 12.79
CA ILE A 247 0.90 12.67 12.37
C ILE A 247 1.89 11.51 12.42
N LEU A 248 3.13 11.69 11.97
CA LEU A 248 4.16 10.66 12.05
C LEU A 248 4.46 10.24 13.50
N LYS A 249 4.43 11.16 14.47
CA LYS A 249 4.54 10.81 15.90
C LYS A 249 3.35 9.98 16.38
N ILE A 250 2.13 10.33 15.98
CA ILE A 250 0.91 9.56 16.28
C ILE A 250 1.02 8.16 15.67
N VAL A 251 1.40 8.04 14.39
CA VAL A 251 1.62 6.76 13.70
C VAL A 251 2.66 5.92 14.44
N THR A 252 3.77 6.52 14.86
CA THR A 252 4.79 5.83 15.66
C THR A 252 4.20 5.28 16.96
N GLY A 253 3.33 6.03 17.64
CA GLY A 253 2.58 5.56 18.80
C GLY A 253 1.67 4.37 18.50
N VAL A 254 0.89 4.44 17.41
CA VAL A 254 0.02 3.32 16.97
C VAL A 254 0.84 2.08 16.59
N MET A 255 2.05 2.26 16.04
CA MET A 255 2.95 1.16 15.69
C MET A 255 3.42 0.36 16.92
N TRP A 256 3.44 0.94 18.13
CA TRP A 256 3.70 0.17 19.36
C TRP A 256 2.58 -0.82 19.72
N LEU A 257 1.35 -0.59 19.24
CA LEU A 257 0.22 -1.51 19.41
C LEU A 257 0.20 -2.62 18.35
N SER A 258 1.01 -2.49 17.28
CA SER A 258 1.05 -3.45 16.18
C SER A 258 1.30 -4.90 16.58
N PRO A 259 2.11 -5.26 17.61
CA PRO A 259 2.32 -6.67 17.95
C PRO A 259 1.04 -7.35 18.40
N ILE A 260 0.22 -6.66 19.19
CA ILE A 260 -1.07 -7.15 19.69
C ILE A 260 -2.08 -7.20 18.55
N GLY A 261 -2.15 -6.13 17.75
CA GLY A 261 -3.07 -6.05 16.61
C GLY A 261 -2.79 -7.13 15.56
N VAL A 262 -1.52 -7.30 15.15
CA VAL A 262 -1.09 -8.29 14.16
C VAL A 262 -1.30 -9.72 14.68
N ALA A 263 -0.96 -10.01 15.94
CA ALA A 263 -1.20 -11.31 16.54
C ALA A 263 -2.70 -11.69 16.51
N SER A 264 -3.57 -10.76 16.90
CA SER A 264 -5.04 -10.92 16.89
C SER A 264 -5.59 -11.12 15.47
N VAL A 265 -5.14 -10.33 14.49
CA VAL A 265 -5.56 -10.49 13.08
C VAL A 265 -5.15 -11.86 12.54
N ILE A 266 -3.90 -12.27 12.75
CA ILE A 266 -3.40 -13.56 12.24
C ILE A 266 -4.17 -14.72 12.90
N MET A 267 -4.32 -14.68 14.22
CA MET A 267 -5.06 -15.68 14.98
C MET A 267 -6.51 -15.81 14.49
N SER A 268 -7.23 -14.68 14.34
CA SER A 268 -8.60 -14.65 13.82
C SER A 268 -8.70 -15.23 12.40
N LYS A 269 -7.75 -14.89 11.51
CA LYS A 269 -7.74 -15.41 10.14
C LYS A 269 -7.52 -16.92 10.10
N ILE A 270 -6.64 -17.47 10.94
CA ILE A 270 -6.42 -18.92 11.06
C ILE A 270 -7.67 -19.64 11.57
N LEU A 271 -8.40 -19.06 12.52
CA LEU A 271 -9.62 -19.66 13.08
C LEU A 271 -10.80 -19.62 12.10
N SER A 272 -10.91 -18.56 11.30
CA SER A 272 -12.03 -18.37 10.34
C SER A 272 -12.00 -19.28 9.10
N VAL A 273 -10.90 -19.98 8.87
CA VAL A 273 -10.70 -20.79 7.65
C VAL A 273 -10.99 -22.26 7.93
N GLU A 274 -11.91 -22.91 7.23
CA GLU A 274 -12.24 -24.33 7.47
C GLU A 274 -11.15 -25.30 7.02
N ASN A 275 -10.47 -25.02 5.90
CA ASN A 275 -9.43 -25.89 5.33
C ASN A 275 -8.04 -25.23 5.38
N LEU A 276 -7.34 -25.39 6.50
CA LEU A 276 -6.07 -24.71 6.72
C LEU A 276 -4.97 -25.16 5.74
N GLY A 277 -4.88 -26.46 5.44
CA GLY A 277 -3.83 -27.00 4.57
C GLY A 277 -3.89 -26.43 3.15
N THR A 278 -5.08 -26.38 2.55
CA THR A 278 -5.27 -25.84 1.20
C THR A 278 -5.10 -24.33 1.16
N VAL A 279 -5.59 -23.59 2.16
CA VAL A 279 -5.42 -22.14 2.23
C VAL A 279 -3.97 -21.75 2.49
N MET A 280 -3.25 -22.46 3.37
CA MET A 280 -1.83 -22.22 3.61
C MET A 280 -0.97 -22.57 2.39
N SER A 281 -1.27 -23.66 1.68
CA SER A 281 -0.60 -23.99 0.42
C SER A 281 -0.83 -22.92 -0.65
N ASN A 282 -2.08 -22.45 -0.80
CA ASN A 282 -2.42 -21.42 -1.78
C ASN A 282 -1.80 -20.06 -1.42
N LEU A 283 -1.82 -19.69 -0.14
CA LEU A 283 -1.15 -18.49 0.37
C LEU A 283 0.38 -18.60 0.21
N GLY A 284 0.95 -19.77 0.46
CA GLY A 284 2.37 -20.05 0.25
C GLY A 284 2.76 -19.87 -1.22
N LEU A 285 1.99 -20.44 -2.15
CA LEU A 285 2.22 -20.26 -3.59
C LEU A 285 2.09 -18.79 -4.01
N PHE A 286 1.15 -18.06 -3.44
CA PHE A 286 1.03 -16.61 -3.64
C PHE A 286 2.27 -15.85 -3.14
N ILE A 287 2.73 -16.13 -1.91
CA ILE A 287 3.94 -15.50 -1.34
C ILE A 287 5.16 -15.80 -2.21
N VAL A 288 5.36 -17.06 -2.60
CA VAL A 288 6.48 -17.46 -3.47
C VAL A 288 6.41 -16.73 -4.81
N THR A 289 5.22 -16.61 -5.41
CA THR A 289 5.00 -15.87 -6.66
C THR A 289 5.37 -14.39 -6.50
N VAL A 290 4.91 -13.72 -5.44
CA VAL A 290 5.22 -12.32 -5.18
C VAL A 290 6.71 -12.10 -4.93
N VAL A 291 7.33 -12.94 -4.10
CA VAL A 291 8.77 -12.89 -3.80
C VAL A 291 9.58 -13.09 -5.07
N ALA A 292 9.26 -14.13 -5.86
CA ALA A 292 9.90 -14.38 -7.15
C ALA A 292 9.73 -13.18 -8.10
N GLY A 293 8.53 -12.59 -8.17
CA GLY A 293 8.27 -11.41 -8.99
C GLY A 293 9.10 -10.20 -8.58
N VAL A 294 9.22 -9.91 -7.28
CA VAL A 294 10.08 -8.83 -6.77
C VAL A 294 11.56 -9.12 -7.08
N PHE A 295 12.02 -10.37 -6.91
CA PHE A 295 13.39 -10.75 -7.26
C PHE A 295 13.67 -10.61 -8.75
N ILE A 296 12.79 -11.11 -9.62
CA ILE A 296 12.91 -11.00 -11.08
C ILE A 296 12.91 -9.53 -11.51
N TYR A 297 12.00 -8.73 -10.98
CA TYR A 297 11.95 -7.29 -11.25
C TYR A 297 13.26 -6.61 -10.85
N GLN A 298 13.74 -6.87 -9.63
CA GLN A 298 14.92 -6.22 -9.08
C GLN A 298 16.22 -6.66 -9.76
N TRP A 299 16.37 -7.94 -10.10
CA TRP A 299 17.58 -8.49 -10.70
C TRP A 299 17.64 -8.37 -12.21
N ILE A 300 16.50 -8.44 -12.91
CA ILE A 300 16.47 -8.44 -14.38
C ILE A 300 16.07 -7.06 -14.87
N ILE A 301 14.85 -6.63 -14.55
CA ILE A 301 14.28 -5.40 -15.14
C ILE A 301 15.04 -4.17 -14.67
N GLN A 302 15.27 -4.02 -13.37
CA GLN A 302 15.92 -2.83 -12.81
C GLN A 302 17.40 -2.73 -13.26
N ASN A 303 18.10 -3.86 -13.35
CA ASN A 303 19.48 -3.92 -13.86
C ASN A 303 19.59 -3.62 -15.35
N LEU A 304 18.70 -4.22 -16.15
CA LEU A 304 18.63 -3.98 -17.58
C LEU A 304 18.33 -2.50 -17.85
N PHE A 305 17.39 -1.92 -17.11
CA PHE A 305 17.06 -0.51 -17.21
C PHE A 305 18.26 0.35 -16.83
N TYR A 306 18.95 0.07 -15.73
CA TYR A 306 20.17 0.82 -15.37
C TYR A 306 21.24 0.73 -16.46
N PHE A 307 21.54 -0.47 -16.96
CA PHE A 307 22.56 -0.71 -17.98
C PHE A 307 22.22 0.00 -19.29
N LEU A 308 20.96 -0.05 -19.73
CA LEU A 308 20.52 0.57 -20.99
C LEU A 308 20.70 2.10 -20.98
N PHE A 309 20.42 2.76 -19.85
CA PHE A 309 20.49 4.22 -19.75
C PHE A 309 21.88 4.76 -19.40
N THR A 310 22.66 4.04 -18.60
CA THR A 310 23.98 4.53 -18.15
C THR A 310 25.15 3.90 -18.90
N GLY A 311 24.94 2.80 -19.63
CA GLY A 311 25.99 2.04 -20.32
C GLY A 311 27.04 1.44 -19.38
N ARG A 312 26.79 1.43 -18.07
CA ARG A 312 27.72 0.97 -17.04
C ARG A 312 27.19 -0.26 -16.33
N ASN A 313 28.10 -1.05 -15.78
CA ASN A 313 27.76 -2.24 -15.02
C ASN A 313 26.97 -1.86 -13.73
N PRO A 314 25.70 -2.30 -13.58
CA PRO A 314 24.89 -2.01 -12.40
C PRO A 314 25.41 -2.66 -11.12
N PHE A 315 26.14 -3.78 -11.22
CA PHE A 315 26.61 -4.49 -10.02
C PHE A 315 27.58 -3.64 -9.21
N THR A 316 28.43 -2.86 -9.87
CA THR A 316 29.32 -1.89 -9.20
C THR A 316 28.52 -0.85 -8.41
N PHE A 317 27.34 -0.47 -8.88
CA PHE A 317 26.46 0.46 -8.17
C PHE A 317 25.83 -0.19 -6.94
N TYR A 318 25.38 -1.45 -7.03
CA TYR A 318 24.84 -2.15 -5.86
C TYR A 318 25.86 -2.35 -4.74
N PHE A 319 27.11 -2.69 -5.07
CA PHE A 319 28.15 -2.86 -4.05
C PHE A 319 28.36 -1.61 -3.18
N HIS A 320 28.25 -0.42 -3.76
CA HIS A 320 28.33 0.84 -3.01
C HIS A 320 27.06 1.15 -2.18
N LEU A 321 25.94 0.48 -2.46
CA LEU A 321 24.65 0.69 -1.82
C LEU A 321 24.22 -0.42 -0.85
N LEU A 322 25.06 -1.44 -0.65
CA LEU A 322 24.74 -2.59 0.19
C LEU A 322 24.41 -2.19 1.64
N GLU A 323 25.17 -1.27 2.24
CA GLU A 323 24.96 -0.85 3.63
C GLU A 323 23.59 -0.15 3.84
N PRO A 324 23.19 0.86 3.02
CA PRO A 324 21.83 1.41 3.06
C PRO A 324 20.75 0.35 2.78
N TRP A 325 20.99 -0.56 1.83
CA TRP A 325 20.03 -1.60 1.46
C TRP A 325 19.75 -2.57 2.60
N VAL A 326 20.79 -3.11 3.22
CA VAL A 326 20.67 -4.04 4.36
C VAL A 326 19.99 -3.34 5.53
N THR A 327 20.30 -2.06 5.77
CA THR A 327 19.69 -1.29 6.85
C THR A 327 18.23 -0.95 6.58
N SER A 328 17.88 -0.57 5.34
CA SER A 328 16.49 -0.31 4.92
C SER A 328 15.64 -1.58 4.97
N PHE A 329 16.18 -2.71 4.50
CA PHE A 329 15.54 -4.01 4.58
C PHE A 329 15.30 -4.43 6.04
N ALA A 330 16.33 -4.28 6.89
CA ALA A 330 16.22 -4.61 8.30
C ALA A 330 15.20 -3.72 9.04
N THR A 331 15.07 -2.45 8.65
CA THR A 331 14.10 -1.54 9.28
C THR A 331 12.71 -1.57 8.64
N ALA A 332 12.56 -2.27 7.52
CA ALA A 332 11.35 -2.30 6.68
C ALA A 332 10.78 -0.90 6.40
N SER A 333 11.64 0.14 6.38
CA SER A 333 11.23 1.55 6.30
C SER A 333 11.92 2.24 5.14
N THR A 334 11.12 2.61 4.14
CA THR A 334 11.57 3.35 2.95
C THR A 334 12.20 4.70 3.31
N ARG A 335 11.69 5.39 4.34
CA ARG A 335 12.20 6.69 4.79
C ARG A 335 13.59 6.61 5.43
N VAL A 336 13.87 5.53 6.18
CA VAL A 336 15.21 5.32 6.76
C VAL A 336 16.22 5.03 5.65
N GLY A 337 15.85 4.23 4.66
CA GLY A 337 16.66 4.01 3.47
C GLY A 337 16.97 5.31 2.72
N GLU A 338 15.96 6.14 2.46
CA GLU A 338 16.12 7.43 1.79
C GLU A 338 17.05 8.38 2.56
N LEU A 339 16.87 8.48 3.88
CA LEU A 339 17.68 9.38 4.73
C LEU A 339 19.14 8.92 4.81
N LEU A 340 19.38 7.60 4.85
CA LEU A 340 20.71 7.03 4.77
C LEU A 340 21.34 7.37 3.42
N LEU A 341 20.65 7.13 2.31
CA LEU A 341 21.15 7.43 0.96
C LEU A 341 21.54 8.91 0.79
N LEU A 342 20.74 9.83 1.34
CA LEU A 342 21.05 11.27 1.33
C LEU A 342 22.23 11.66 2.21
N SER A 343 22.54 10.84 3.23
CA SER A 343 23.65 11.07 4.15
C SER A 343 24.99 10.52 3.64
N TYR A 344 25.00 9.68 2.58
CA TYR A 344 26.25 9.17 2.03
C TYR A 344 27.00 10.26 1.26
N PRO A 345 28.26 10.58 1.66
CA PRO A 345 29.07 11.59 0.97
C PRO A 345 29.42 11.20 -0.46
N CYS A 346 29.26 9.93 -0.84
CA CYS A 346 29.49 9.46 -2.20
C CYS A 346 28.38 9.87 -3.20
N TRP A 347 27.21 10.30 -2.70
CA TRP A 347 26.07 10.71 -3.52
C TRP A 347 25.93 12.24 -3.64
N SER A 348 26.31 12.96 -2.58
CA SER A 348 26.60 14.38 -2.64
C SER A 348 27.90 14.55 -3.42
N GLY A 349 27.84 14.87 -4.71
CA GLY A 349 29.01 15.31 -5.49
C GLY A 349 29.60 16.63 -4.96
N ARG A 350 30.16 16.59 -3.75
CA ARG A 350 31.01 17.60 -3.12
C ARG A 350 32.36 16.97 -2.80
#